data_AF-K1ZKX7-F1
#
_entry.id   AF-K1ZKX7-F1
#
_cell.length_a   1.000
_cell.length_b   1.000
_cell.length_c   1.000
_cell.angle_alpha   90.00
_cell.angle_beta   90.00
_cell.angle_gamma   90.00
#
_symmetry.space_group_name_H-M   'P 1'
#
loop_
_entity.id
_entity.type
_entity.pdbx_description
1 polymer ?
#
loop_
_entity_poly.entity_id
_entity_poly.type
_entity_poly.pdbx_seq_one_letter_code
_entity_poly.pdbx_strand_id
1 'polypeptide(L)'
;MKHLIVIGLICVVLGLVSVGASAYFVVDRYFLGNGGQSDKDEFMNKLDTDKDGITDKKEVDEYGTDPNKKDTDGDGYGDKEEIDAGYDPLVSVSK
;
A
#
# COMPACT_ATOMS: atom_id res chain seq x y z
N MET A 1 -49.24 35.50 9.49
CA MET A 1 -48.03 36.31 9.21
C MET A 1 -46.78 35.77 9.90
N LYS A 2 -46.78 35.55 11.23
CA LYS A 2 -45.60 35.02 11.97
C LYS A 2 -45.11 33.65 11.48
N HIS A 3 -46.01 32.73 11.16
CA HIS A 3 -45.65 31.39 10.65
C HIS A 3 -44.96 31.39 9.28
N LEU A 4 -45.28 32.34 8.40
CA LEU A 4 -44.66 32.44 7.07
C LEU A 4 -43.19 32.89 7.17
N ILE A 5 -42.88 33.76 8.13
CA ILE A 5 -41.50 34.23 8.39
C ILE A 5 -40.65 33.08 8.93
N VAL A 6 -41.20 32.27 9.83
CA VAL A 6 -40.51 31.11 10.41
C VAL A 6 -40.20 30.05 9.34
N ILE A 7 -41.16 29.74 8.46
CA ILE A 7 -40.94 28.79 7.37
C ILE A 7 -39.87 29.30 6.40
N GLY A 8 -39.90 30.59 6.06
CA GLY A 8 -38.87 31.21 5.21
C GLY A 8 -37.46 31.10 5.80
N LEU A 9 -37.29 31.35 7.10
CA LEU A 9 -36.00 31.20 7.78
C LEU A 9 -35.51 29.75 7.82
N ILE A 10 -36.39 28.78 8.04
CA ILE A 10 -36.04 27.35 8.03
C ILE A 10 -35.52 26.94 6.65
N CYS A 11 -36.18 27.35 5.56
CA CYS A 11 -35.73 27.03 4.20
C CYS A 11 -34.35 27.63 3.88
N VAL A 12 -34.07 28.85 4.33
CA VAL A 12 -32.77 29.51 4.13
C VAL A 12 -31.66 28.77 4.89
N VAL A 13 -31.90 28.39 6.15
CA VAL A 13 -30.92 27.66 6.96
C VAL A 13 -30.62 26.29 6.36
N LEU A 14 -31.65 25.54 5.95
CA LEU A 14 -31.48 24.22 5.32
C LEU A 14 -30.71 24.32 3.98
N GLY A 15 -30.99 25.35 3.18
CA GLY A 15 -30.26 25.60 1.93
C GLY A 15 -28.78 25.87 2.16
N LEU A 16 -28.44 26.71 3.15
CA LEU A 16 -27.04 27.05 3.45
C LEU A 16 -26.24 25.87 4.00
N VAL A 17 -26.86 25.01 4.82
CA VAL A 17 -26.22 23.78 5.34
C VAL A 17 -25.88 22.82 4.19
N SER A 18 -26.75 22.69 3.19
CA SER A 18 -26.51 21.79 2.05
C SER A 18 -25.33 22.22 1.17
N VAL A 19 -25.21 23.53 0.89
CA VAL A 19 -24.10 24.09 0.09
C VAL A 19 -22.78 23.97 0.84
N GLY A 20 -22.78 24.25 2.15
CA GLY A 20 -21.60 24.10 3.00
C GLY A 20 -21.08 22.66 3.07
N ALA A 21 -21.99 21.69 3.18
CA ALA A 21 -21.63 20.27 3.21
C ALA A 21 -21.00 19.78 1.88
N SER A 22 -21.54 20.21 0.73
CA SER A 22 -20.99 19.85 -0.58
C SER A 22 -19.63 20.49 -0.83
N ALA A 23 -19.43 21.76 -0.44
CA ALA A 23 -18.14 22.44 -0.57
C ALA A 23 -17.08 21.82 0.36
N TYR A 24 -17.46 21.49 1.60
CA TYR A 24 -16.58 20.83 2.56
C TYR A 24 -16.15 19.44 2.07
N PHE A 25 -17.08 18.63 1.56
CA PHE A 25 -16.79 17.31 1.03
C PHE A 25 -15.82 17.34 -0.18
N VAL A 26 -15.97 18.34 -1.05
CA VAL A 26 -15.04 18.53 -2.18
C VAL A 26 -13.66 18.94 -1.66
N VAL A 27 -13.57 19.90 -0.76
CA VAL A 27 -12.28 20.35 -0.21
C VAL A 27 -11.54 19.21 0.53
N ASP A 28 -12.26 18.40 1.29
CA ASP A 28 -11.72 17.24 2.02
C ASP A 28 -11.09 16.20 1.07
N ARG A 29 -11.76 15.89 -0.06
CA ARG A 29 -11.23 15.01 -1.11
C ARG A 29 -9.97 15.55 -1.79
N TYR A 30 -9.91 16.87 -1.99
CA TYR A 30 -8.74 17.51 -2.62
C TYR A 30 -7.57 17.66 -1.63
N PHE A 31 -7.81 17.78 -0.33
CA PHE A 31 -6.76 17.95 0.69
C PHE A 31 -6.31 16.65 1.39
N LEU A 32 -7.16 15.63 1.50
CA LEU A 32 -6.86 14.41 2.28
C LEU A 32 -6.56 13.14 1.48
N GLY A 33 -6.64 13.12 0.15
CA GLY A 33 -6.39 11.83 -0.48
C GLY A 33 -6.43 11.75 -1.97
N ASN A 34 -5.30 12.10 -2.58
CA ASN A 34 -4.83 11.41 -3.77
C ASN A 34 -3.30 11.24 -3.72
N GLY A 35 -2.77 10.89 -2.53
CA GLY A 35 -1.36 10.54 -2.35
C GLY A 35 -1.14 9.11 -2.80
N GLY A 36 -0.42 8.96 -3.91
CA GLY A 36 -0.27 7.72 -4.67
C GLY A 36 0.31 6.54 -3.89
N GLN A 37 -0.27 5.37 -4.13
CA GLN A 37 0.33 4.07 -3.83
C GLN A 37 1.60 3.82 -4.69
N SER A 38 1.77 4.57 -5.79
CA SER A 38 2.82 4.40 -6.80
C SER A 38 4.24 4.43 -6.26
N ASP A 39 4.52 5.28 -5.28
CA ASP A 39 5.90 5.61 -4.92
C ASP A 39 6.51 4.53 -4.00
N LYS A 40 5.68 3.81 -3.25
CA LYS A 40 6.11 2.68 -2.41
C LYS A 40 6.33 1.42 -3.22
N ASP A 41 5.48 1.18 -4.21
CA ASP A 41 5.58 0.00 -5.07
C ASP A 41 6.83 0.07 -5.95
N GLU A 42 7.23 1.26 -6.41
CA GLU A 42 8.50 1.44 -7.13
C GLU A 42 9.72 1.23 -6.22
N PHE A 43 9.66 1.68 -4.96
CA PHE A 43 10.75 1.49 -4.00
C PHE A 43 10.97 0.01 -3.68
N MET A 44 9.90 -0.74 -3.39
CA MET A 44 10.00 -2.18 -3.08
C MET A 44 10.44 -3.02 -4.27
N ASN A 45 10.14 -2.59 -5.51
CA ASN A 45 10.63 -3.25 -6.71
C ASN A 45 12.15 -3.08 -6.95
N LYS A 46 12.83 -2.19 -6.22
CA LYS A 46 14.29 -1.97 -6.32
C LYS A 46 15.04 -2.35 -5.04
N LEU A 47 14.33 -2.62 -3.95
CA LEU A 47 14.95 -2.98 -2.69
C LEU A 47 15.39 -4.44 -2.73
N ASP A 48 16.59 -4.68 -2.24
CA ASP A 48 17.26 -5.98 -2.09
C ASP A 48 18.03 -5.86 -0.76
N THR A 49 17.37 -6.25 0.33
CA THR A 49 17.74 -5.93 1.70
C THR A 49 18.95 -6.73 2.15
N ASP A 50 19.01 -8.00 1.78
CA ASP A 50 20.09 -8.92 2.13
C ASP A 50 21.22 -8.96 1.06
N LYS A 51 20.95 -8.47 -0.16
CA LYS A 51 21.89 -8.35 -1.29
C LYS A 51 22.30 -9.69 -1.85
N ASP A 52 21.39 -10.62 -1.98
CA ASP A 52 21.58 -11.86 -2.72
C ASP A 52 21.35 -11.67 -4.24
N GLY A 53 20.65 -10.61 -4.63
CA GLY A 53 20.33 -10.27 -6.02
C GLY A 53 18.90 -10.59 -6.43
N ILE A 54 18.03 -10.95 -5.49
CA ILE A 54 16.57 -10.99 -5.61
C ILE A 54 16.03 -9.73 -4.92
N THR A 55 14.94 -9.16 -5.43
CA THR A 55 14.33 -8.02 -4.75
C THR A 55 13.39 -8.48 -3.65
N ASP A 56 13.28 -7.74 -2.54
CA ASP A 56 12.45 -8.10 -1.37
C ASP A 56 11.02 -8.45 -1.78
N LYS A 57 10.49 -7.71 -2.75
CA LYS A 57 9.15 -7.97 -3.26
C LYS A 57 9.07 -9.31 -3.97
N LYS A 58 10.05 -9.67 -4.79
CA LYS A 58 10.08 -10.92 -5.54
C LYS A 58 10.29 -12.12 -4.61
N GLU A 59 11.13 -11.96 -3.60
CA GLU A 59 11.28 -12.94 -2.52
C GLU A 59 9.94 -13.23 -1.83
N VAL A 60 9.20 -12.20 -1.42
CA VAL A 60 7.91 -12.39 -0.73
C VAL A 60 6.79 -12.85 -1.67
N ASP A 61 6.68 -12.26 -2.86
CA ASP A 61 5.54 -12.48 -3.76
C ASP A 61 5.68 -13.76 -4.63
N GLU A 62 6.91 -14.13 -5.02
CA GLU A 62 7.17 -15.22 -5.98
C GLU A 62 7.76 -16.46 -5.32
N TYR A 63 8.73 -16.30 -4.41
CA TYR A 63 9.51 -17.41 -3.86
C TYR A 63 9.13 -17.79 -2.42
N GLY A 64 8.53 -16.87 -1.66
CA GLY A 64 8.22 -17.06 -0.25
C GLY A 64 9.45 -17.04 0.67
N THR A 65 10.59 -16.52 0.21
CA THR A 65 11.86 -16.44 0.96
C THR A 65 11.88 -15.26 1.94
N ASP A 66 12.83 -15.23 2.87
CA ASP A 66 13.01 -14.16 3.86
C ASP A 66 13.92 -13.05 3.30
N PRO A 67 13.39 -11.85 3.01
CA PRO A 67 14.16 -10.78 2.37
C PRO A 67 15.30 -10.21 3.21
N ASN A 68 15.46 -10.68 4.44
CA ASN A 68 16.58 -10.29 5.31
C ASN A 68 17.69 -11.34 5.33
N LYS A 69 17.57 -12.43 4.57
CA LYS A 69 18.49 -13.56 4.60
C LYS A 69 18.80 -14.07 3.21
N LYS A 70 20.10 -14.18 2.96
CA LYS A 70 20.63 -14.77 1.71
C LYS A 70 20.31 -16.23 1.51
N ASP A 71 20.05 -16.92 2.61
CA ASP A 71 19.83 -18.35 2.72
C ASP A 71 18.69 -18.49 3.72
N THR A 72 17.48 -18.66 3.20
CA THR A 72 16.26 -18.63 3.98
C THR A 72 16.16 -19.86 4.88
N ASP A 73 16.54 -21.02 4.38
CA ASP A 73 16.42 -22.30 5.07
C ASP A 73 17.66 -22.68 5.90
N GLY A 74 18.80 -22.06 5.64
CA GLY A 74 20.04 -22.15 6.40
C GLY A 74 20.92 -23.35 6.05
N ASP A 75 20.80 -23.94 4.86
CA ASP A 75 21.58 -25.11 4.43
C ASP A 75 22.97 -24.77 3.88
N GLY A 76 23.24 -23.49 3.63
CA GLY A 76 24.49 -22.97 3.10
C GLY A 76 24.52 -22.73 1.58
N TYR A 77 23.41 -22.95 0.87
CA TYR A 77 23.16 -22.41 -0.46
C TYR A 77 22.30 -21.15 -0.34
N GLY A 78 22.54 -20.16 -1.19
CA GLY A 78 21.74 -18.95 -1.16
C GLY A 78 20.47 -19.12 -1.98
N ASP A 79 19.41 -18.41 -1.61
CA ASP A 79 18.09 -18.50 -2.22
C ASP A 79 18.20 -18.28 -3.74
N LYS A 80 18.98 -17.28 -4.16
CA LYS A 80 19.26 -17.01 -5.57
C LYS A 80 20.01 -18.14 -6.27
N GLU A 81 21.03 -18.71 -5.64
CA GLU A 81 21.78 -19.84 -6.20
C GLU A 81 20.87 -21.06 -6.42
N GLU A 82 19.98 -21.33 -5.48
CA GLU A 82 19.02 -22.43 -5.57
C GLU A 82 17.98 -22.19 -6.66
N ILE A 83 17.41 -20.99 -6.74
CA ILE A 83 16.46 -20.61 -7.79
C ILE A 83 17.10 -20.69 -9.18
N ASP A 84 18.32 -20.18 -9.34
CA ASP A 84 19.06 -20.23 -10.62
C ASP A 84 19.38 -21.69 -11.03
N ALA A 85 19.51 -22.60 -10.06
CA ALA A 85 19.72 -24.03 -10.27
C ALA A 85 18.41 -24.84 -10.37
N GLY A 86 17.25 -24.22 -10.11
CA GLY A 86 15.93 -24.85 -10.15
C GLY A 86 15.56 -25.69 -8.92
N TYR A 87 16.22 -25.43 -7.78
CA TYR A 87 15.87 -25.98 -6.47
C TYR A 87 14.83 -25.12 -5.75
N ASP A 88 14.31 -25.62 -4.62
CA ASP A 88 13.35 -24.94 -3.77
C ASP A 88 14.10 -24.28 -2.61
N PRO A 89 14.18 -22.93 -2.53
CA PRO A 89 14.98 -22.19 -1.53
C PRO A 89 14.41 -22.26 -0.10
N LEU A 90 13.31 -22.99 0.09
CA LEU A 90 12.71 -23.22 1.39
C LEU A 90 12.99 -24.63 1.93
N VAL A 91 13.71 -25.45 1.16
CA VAL A 91 13.94 -26.87 1.45
C VAL A 91 15.42 -27.17 1.53
N SER A 92 15.90 -27.30 2.77
CA SER A 92 17.31 -27.53 3.03
C SER A 92 17.84 -28.77 2.31
N VAL A 93 18.85 -28.56 1.49
CA VAL A 93 19.60 -29.56 0.75
C VAL A 93 20.80 -30.02 1.56
N SER A 94 20.93 -31.34 1.74
CA SER A 94 22.11 -31.89 2.40
C SER A 94 23.34 -31.78 1.48
N LYS A 95 24.39 -31.12 1.97
CA LYS A 95 25.70 -31.01 1.32
C LYS A 95 26.41 -32.35 1.09
#